data_AF-A0A8I6SIB8-F1
#
_entry.id   AF-A0A8I6SIB8-F1
#
_cell.length_a   1.000
_cell.length_b   1.000
_cell.length_c   1.000
_cell.angle_alpha   90.00
_cell.angle_beta   90.00
_cell.angle_gamma   90.00
#
_symmetry.space_group_name_H-M   'P 1'
#
loop_
_entity.id
_entity.type
_entity.pdbx_description
1 polymer ?
#
loop_
_entity_poly.entity_id
_entity_poly.type
_entity_poly.pdbx_seq_one_letter_code
_entity_poly.pdbx_strand_id
1 'polypeptide(L)'
;MHVYTITINQHIRHPVYIHIYTFTRFRFGLDISAVKVAVLDESGRQKTVKQTFSLDGSMTMFSVLPRLILMLNFGSTLQLMFGLATVCSVLPLCILRYTNKTSDKKNSLVSLKSGMVKNWVRRLWILSNIDRLFFPIVLYPLYLAVGPWSVGELIEGFTGVIFIWGIFINGTYLPGSFTYGYGFLQLFLFQGPLIIFTAYSVDKRLFGKRVIRHNKITKCVLCLIEYFPFLFIFVSQLSMTYTFWLAYGTMSVLLGPMRIWPLALTIWAWFNVNSMPLAKIRSAATTWTRALDVGHSMTFSSPVA
;
A
#
# COMPACT_ATOMS: atom_id res chain seq x y z
N MET A 1 -33.57 27.72 43.06
CA MET A 1 -34.59 26.88 42.40
C MET A 1 -35.44 27.83 41.56
N HIS A 2 -35.13 28.00 40.28
CA HIS A 2 -35.93 28.82 39.36
C HIS A 2 -36.27 27.94 38.16
N VAL A 3 -37.54 27.57 38.08
CA VAL A 3 -38.14 26.81 36.98
C VAL A 3 -38.59 27.82 35.94
N TYR A 4 -37.99 27.78 34.75
CA TYR A 4 -38.50 28.48 33.58
C TYR A 4 -39.03 27.45 32.60
N THR A 5 -40.34 27.51 32.37
CA THR A 5 -41.05 26.70 31.38
C THR A 5 -40.88 27.38 30.01
N ILE A 6 -40.14 26.76 29.10
CA ILE A 6 -40.10 27.20 27.70
C ILE A 6 -41.09 26.33 26.92
N THR A 7 -42.18 26.96 26.47
CA THR A 7 -43.14 26.35 25.55
C THR A 7 -42.52 26.35 24.15
N ILE A 8 -42.13 25.18 23.64
CA ILE A 8 -41.68 25.02 22.25
C ILE A 8 -42.82 24.39 21.45
N ASN A 9 -43.18 25.04 20.36
CA ASN A 9 -44.25 24.67 19.45
C ASN A 9 -44.11 23.23 18.93
N GLN A 10 -45.28 22.59 18.76
CA GLN A 10 -45.50 21.19 18.48
C GLN A 10 -44.92 20.74 17.13
N HIS A 11 -43.66 20.27 17.09
CA HIS A 11 -43.22 19.43 15.97
C HIS A 11 -42.03 18.49 16.25
N ILE A 12 -41.82 18.06 17.49
CA ILE A 12 -40.77 17.07 17.82
C ILE A 12 -41.40 15.95 18.66
N ARG A 13 -41.46 14.73 18.11
CA ARG A 13 -42.09 13.52 18.71
C ARG A 13 -41.34 12.94 19.93
N HIS A 14 -40.36 13.65 20.49
CA HIS A 14 -39.53 13.17 21.60
C HIS A 14 -39.41 14.26 22.68
N PRO A 15 -39.50 13.91 23.98
CA PRO A 15 -39.33 14.88 25.06
C PRO A 15 -37.89 15.42 25.06
N VAL A 16 -37.76 16.74 24.90
CA VAL A 16 -36.49 17.44 24.99
C VAL A 16 -36.33 17.95 26.42
N TYR A 17 -35.33 17.44 27.13
CA TYR A 17 -34.99 17.90 28.47
C TYR A 17 -33.98 19.05 28.38
N ILE A 18 -34.36 20.24 28.85
CA ILE A 18 -33.52 21.44 28.81
C ILE A 18 -33.18 21.84 30.25
N HIS A 19 -31.90 22.00 30.55
CA HIS A 19 -31.43 22.53 31.83
C HIS A 19 -30.62 23.80 31.59
N ILE A 20 -31.14 24.94 32.05
CA ILE A 20 -30.46 26.24 31.91
C ILE A 20 -29.48 26.39 33.08
N TYR A 21 -28.20 26.52 32.77
CA TYR A 21 -27.15 26.77 33.76
C TYR A 21 -26.60 28.18 33.59
N THR A 22 -26.66 29.00 34.64
CA THR A 22 -26.09 30.36 34.65
C THR A 22 -24.71 30.31 35.27
N PHE A 23 -23.67 30.59 34.48
CA PHE A 23 -22.30 30.68 34.97
C PHE A 23 -22.15 31.96 35.80
N THR A 24 -22.05 31.84 37.12
CA THR A 24 -21.66 32.96 37.98
C THR A 24 -20.15 33.19 37.87
N ARG A 25 -19.76 34.47 37.97
CA ARG A 25 -18.47 35.10 37.65
C ARG A 25 -17.22 34.59 38.39
N PHE A 26 -17.04 33.28 38.59
CA PHE A 26 -15.85 32.74 39.24
C PHE A 26 -15.19 31.62 38.42
N ARG A 27 -13.92 31.88 38.10
CA ARG A 27 -12.94 31.09 37.34
C ARG A 27 -12.92 31.28 35.80
N PHE A 28 -12.69 32.53 35.39
CA PHE A 28 -11.98 32.85 34.14
C PHE A 28 -10.50 32.47 34.30
N GLY A 29 -10.20 31.17 34.35
CA GLY A 29 -8.84 30.70 34.51
C GLY A 29 -8.71 29.30 33.95
N LEU A 30 -8.24 29.20 32.70
CA LEU A 30 -7.62 28.05 32.01
C LEU A 30 -8.28 26.65 32.12
N ASP A 31 -9.38 26.50 32.83
CA ASP A 31 -9.97 25.22 33.19
C ASP A 31 -11.03 24.81 32.15
N ILE A 32 -10.69 23.77 31.38
CA ILE A 32 -11.60 23.10 30.48
C ILE A 32 -12.77 22.54 31.30
N SER A 33 -13.95 23.11 31.12
CA SER A 33 -15.17 22.67 31.80
C SER A 33 -15.82 21.51 31.05
N ALA A 34 -16.55 20.66 31.78
CA ALA A 34 -17.22 19.51 31.17
C ALA A 34 -18.68 19.43 31.61
N VAL A 35 -19.59 19.36 30.64
CA VAL A 35 -20.98 19.00 30.90
C VAL A 35 -21.08 17.48 30.92
N LYS A 36 -21.62 16.91 31.99
CA LYS A 36 -21.90 15.49 32.13
C LYS A 36 -23.41 15.30 32.20
N VAL A 37 -23.97 14.59 31.23
CA VAL A 37 -25.39 14.22 31.21
C VAL A 37 -25.47 12.72 31.45
N ALA A 38 -26.20 12.32 32.49
CA ALA A 38 -26.50 10.92 32.76
C ALA A 38 -27.98 10.69 32.54
N VAL A 39 -28.32 9.76 31.65
CA VAL A 39 -29.70 9.34 31.39
C VAL A 39 -29.89 7.98 32.04
N LEU A 40 -30.93 7.86 32.84
CA LEU A 40 -31.38 6.61 33.43
C LEU A 40 -32.68 6.18 32.74
N ASP A 41 -32.69 4.97 32.20
CA ASP A 41 -33.86 4.38 31.56
C ASP A 41 -34.77 3.67 32.58
N GLU A 42 -36.02 3.39 32.22
CA GLU A 42 -37.00 2.72 33.10
C GLU A 42 -36.54 1.33 33.55
N SER A 43 -35.73 0.66 32.75
CA SER A 43 -35.09 -0.62 33.09
C SER A 43 -33.82 -0.48 33.94
N GLY A 44 -33.56 0.69 34.54
CA GLY A 44 -32.41 0.95 35.41
C GLY A 44 -31.06 1.09 34.70
N ARG A 45 -31.04 1.18 33.35
CA ARG A 45 -29.81 1.30 32.56
C ARG A 45 -29.37 2.75 32.51
N GLN A 46 -28.12 3.03 32.88
CA GLN A 46 -27.56 4.37 32.87
C GLN A 46 -26.58 4.57 31.70
N LYS A 47 -26.78 5.62 30.90
CA LYS A 47 -25.81 6.08 29.91
C LYS A 47 -25.34 7.47 30.25
N THR A 48 -24.03 7.63 30.43
CA THR A 48 -23.43 8.94 30.70
C THR A 48 -22.66 9.43 29.48
N VAL A 49 -22.97 10.65 29.02
CA VAL A 49 -22.22 11.36 27.98
C VAL A 49 -21.55 12.57 28.61
N LYS A 50 -20.26 12.76 28.32
CA LYS A 50 -19.46 13.88 28.80
C LYS A 50 -19.00 14.69 27.59
N GLN A 51 -19.29 16.00 27.58
CA GLN A 51 -18.83 16.92 26.56
C GLN A 51 -18.01 18.04 27.19
N THR A 52 -16.77 18.19 26.76
CA THR A 52 -15.86 19.25 27.22
C THR A 52 -15.98 20.49 26.37
N PHE A 53 -15.95 21.67 26.99
CA PHE A 53 -16.03 22.96 26.33
C PHE A 53 -15.16 23.99 27.06
N SER A 54 -14.82 25.08 26.38
CA SER A 54 -14.10 26.21 26.95
C SER A 54 -14.95 27.47 26.79
N LEU A 55 -15.04 28.28 27.86
CA LEU A 55 -15.73 29.56 27.86
C LEU A 55 -14.83 30.71 27.35
N ASP A 56 -13.50 30.51 27.40
CA ASP A 56 -12.48 31.54 27.11
C ASP A 56 -11.89 31.40 25.70
N GLY A 57 -12.43 30.51 24.87
CA GLY A 57 -11.91 30.21 23.52
C GLY A 57 -10.60 29.40 23.52
N SER A 58 -10.16 28.88 24.66
CA SER A 58 -9.00 27.99 24.74
C SER A 58 -9.31 26.66 24.04
N MET A 59 -8.45 26.30 23.08
CA MET A 59 -8.65 25.11 22.23
C MET A 59 -8.53 23.84 23.06
N THR A 60 -9.51 22.94 22.94
CA THR A 60 -9.43 21.61 23.52
C THR A 60 -8.25 20.87 22.88
N MET A 61 -7.35 20.32 23.69
CA MET A 61 -6.25 19.54 23.16
C MET A 61 -6.78 18.23 22.60
N PHE A 62 -7.03 18.20 21.29
CA PHE A 62 -7.24 16.95 20.57
C PHE A 62 -6.07 16.00 20.82
N SER A 63 -6.38 14.71 20.99
CA SER A 63 -5.36 13.66 20.98
C SER A 63 -4.52 13.76 19.70
N VAL A 64 -3.28 13.27 19.76
CA VAL A 64 -2.27 13.41 18.69
C VAL A 64 -2.82 12.96 17.34
N LEU A 65 -3.60 11.88 17.29
CA LEU A 65 -4.11 11.30 16.05
C LEU A 65 -5.19 12.17 15.37
N PRO A 66 -6.28 12.62 16.03
CA PRO A 66 -7.21 13.59 15.44
C PRO A 66 -6.52 14.89 15.02
N ARG A 67 -5.58 15.39 15.82
CA ARG A 67 -4.83 16.61 15.51
C ARG A 67 -3.98 16.45 14.24
N LEU A 68 -3.31 15.31 14.08
CA LEU A 68 -2.51 14.99 12.91
C LEU A 68 -3.39 14.82 11.66
N ILE A 69 -4.56 14.20 11.79
CA ILE A 69 -5.55 14.07 10.70
C ILE A 69 -6.09 15.46 10.28
N LEU A 70 -6.40 16.33 11.24
CA LEU A 70 -6.89 17.69 10.99
C LEU A 70 -5.84 18.63 10.38
N MET A 71 -4.55 18.43 10.70
CA MET A 71 -3.46 19.23 10.15
C MET A 71 -2.96 18.75 8.78
N LEU A 72 -3.23 17.50 8.39
CA LEU A 72 -2.81 16.97 7.10
C LEU A 72 -3.81 17.35 6.01
N ASN A 73 -3.31 17.96 4.93
CA ASN A 73 -4.06 18.04 3.69
C ASN A 73 -4.18 16.63 3.09
N PHE A 74 -5.31 15.98 3.35
CA PHE A 74 -5.55 14.57 3.03
C PHE A 74 -5.25 14.24 1.55
N GLY A 75 -5.63 15.13 0.63
CA GLY A 75 -5.33 14.94 -0.80
C GLY A 75 -3.84 14.92 -1.10
N SER A 76 -3.10 15.90 -0.58
CA SER A 76 -1.64 15.99 -0.77
C SER A 76 -0.89 14.82 -0.13
N THR A 77 -1.36 14.34 1.03
CA THR A 77 -0.79 13.16 1.70
C THR A 77 -0.94 11.91 0.83
N LEU A 78 -2.13 11.66 0.26
CA LEU A 78 -2.35 10.51 -0.61
C LEU A 78 -1.52 10.58 -1.89
N GLN A 79 -1.39 11.77 -2.48
CA GLN A 79 -0.51 12.00 -3.64
C GLN A 79 0.95 11.66 -3.31
N LEU A 80 1.45 12.15 -2.17
CA LEU A 80 2.81 11.87 -1.72
C LEU A 80 3.02 10.37 -1.48
N MET A 81 2.07 9.70 -0.83
CA MET A 81 2.15 8.25 -0.58
C MET A 81 2.19 7.45 -1.88
N PHE A 82 1.34 7.79 -2.86
CA PHE A 82 1.36 7.15 -4.17
C PHE A 82 2.66 7.41 -4.93
N GLY A 83 3.14 8.65 -4.94
CA GLY A 83 4.40 9.03 -5.58
C GLY A 83 5.59 8.27 -4.99
N LEU A 84 5.69 8.26 -3.65
CA LEU A 84 6.72 7.50 -2.94
C LEU A 84 6.63 5.99 -3.21
N ALA A 85 5.44 5.40 -3.19
CA ALA A 85 5.26 3.98 -3.51
C ALA A 85 5.70 3.65 -4.95
N THR A 86 5.35 4.51 -5.92
CA THR A 86 5.76 4.36 -7.33
C THR A 86 7.27 4.41 -7.45
N VAL A 87 7.89 5.44 -6.87
CA VAL A 87 9.34 5.64 -6.82
C VAL A 87 10.06 4.46 -6.16
N CYS A 88 9.58 3.99 -5.01
CA CYS A 88 10.13 2.84 -4.30
C CYS A 88 9.99 1.52 -5.07
N SER A 89 8.98 1.39 -5.93
CA SER A 89 8.80 0.19 -6.76
C SER A 89 9.68 0.18 -8.02
N VAL A 90 9.98 1.35 -8.59
CA VAL A 90 10.69 1.49 -9.87
C VAL A 90 12.17 1.80 -9.69
N LEU A 91 12.51 2.83 -8.90
CA LEU A 91 13.89 3.33 -8.82
C LEU A 91 14.89 2.28 -8.35
N PRO A 92 14.63 1.45 -7.32
CA PRO A 92 15.60 0.45 -6.89
C PRO A 92 15.95 -0.53 -8.02
N LEU A 93 14.96 -1.01 -8.79
CA LEU A 93 15.19 -1.92 -9.90
C LEU A 93 15.98 -1.26 -11.03
N CYS A 94 15.67 0.00 -11.36
CA CYS A 94 16.40 0.76 -12.37
C CYS A 94 17.85 1.04 -11.97
N ILE A 95 18.09 1.43 -10.71
CA ILE A 95 19.43 1.68 -10.17
C ILE A 95 20.26 0.40 -10.23
N LEU A 96 19.71 -0.73 -9.77
CA LEU A 96 20.41 -2.02 -9.79
C LEU A 96 20.80 -2.43 -11.22
N ARG A 97 19.88 -2.25 -12.18
CA ARG A 97 20.12 -2.51 -13.59
C ARG A 97 21.20 -1.59 -14.18
N TYR A 98 21.18 -0.30 -13.84
CA TYR A 98 22.20 0.66 -14.27
C TYR A 98 23.59 0.33 -13.71
N THR A 99 23.66 -0.04 -12.42
CA THR A 99 24.91 -0.46 -11.79
C THR A 99 25.46 -1.76 -12.36
N ASN A 100 24.62 -2.66 -12.89
CA ASN A 100 25.10 -3.86 -13.57
C ASN A 100 25.79 -3.53 -14.90
N LYS A 101 25.34 -2.49 -15.61
CA LYS A 101 25.96 -2.03 -16.87
C LYS A 101 27.29 -1.29 -16.64
N THR A 102 27.43 -0.64 -15.48
CA THR A 102 28.60 0.16 -15.14
C THR A 102 29.56 -0.66 -14.26
N SER A 103 30.57 -1.29 -14.88
CA SER A 103 31.52 -2.21 -14.21
C SER A 103 32.21 -1.63 -12.96
N ASP A 104 32.42 -0.33 -12.88
CA ASP A 104 33.24 0.29 -11.81
C ASP A 104 32.56 0.35 -10.44
N LYS A 105 31.22 0.32 -10.37
CA LYS A 105 30.46 0.36 -9.09
C LYS A 105 30.12 -1.03 -8.54
N LYS A 106 30.59 -2.09 -9.20
CA LYS A 106 30.28 -3.48 -8.89
C LYS A 106 30.81 -3.94 -7.53
N ASN A 107 31.93 -3.36 -7.08
CA ASN A 107 32.58 -3.73 -5.82
C ASN A 107 31.93 -3.07 -4.58
N SER A 108 31.27 -1.92 -4.73
CA SER A 108 30.68 -1.20 -3.58
C SER A 108 29.39 -1.87 -3.06
N LEU A 109 28.57 -2.44 -3.95
CA LEU A 109 27.33 -3.13 -3.57
C LEU A 109 27.59 -4.48 -2.88
N VAL A 110 28.75 -5.11 -3.12
CA VAL A 110 29.16 -6.35 -2.46
C VAL A 110 29.71 -6.09 -1.05
N SER A 111 30.20 -4.87 -0.80
CA SER A 111 30.76 -4.40 0.49
C SER A 111 29.70 -4.13 1.57
N LEU A 112 28.40 -4.27 1.27
CA LEU A 112 27.33 -4.10 2.25
C LEU A 112 27.53 -5.02 3.47
N LYS A 113 27.73 -4.41 4.65
CA LYS A 113 28.12 -5.05 5.90
C LYS A 113 27.06 -5.98 6.52
N SER A 114 25.80 -5.94 6.09
CA SER A 114 24.70 -6.73 6.70
C SER A 114 24.21 -7.87 5.80
N GLY A 115 24.19 -9.09 6.34
CA GLY A 115 23.82 -10.32 5.61
C GLY A 115 22.39 -10.33 5.06
N MET A 116 21.41 -9.78 5.79
CA MET A 116 20.03 -9.70 5.32
C MET A 116 19.89 -8.71 4.16
N VAL A 117 20.39 -7.49 4.33
CA VAL A 117 20.32 -6.45 3.28
C VAL A 117 21.04 -6.91 2.02
N LYS A 118 22.21 -7.54 2.17
CA LYS A 118 22.96 -8.13 1.06
C LYS A 118 22.14 -9.20 0.32
N ASN A 119 21.41 -10.05 1.05
CA ASN A 119 20.52 -11.04 0.44
C ASN A 119 19.34 -10.40 -0.29
N TRP A 120 18.72 -9.38 0.28
CA TRP A 120 17.63 -8.64 -0.35
C TRP A 120 18.09 -7.93 -1.64
N VAL A 121 19.21 -7.20 -1.57
CA VAL A 121 19.81 -6.52 -2.72
C VAL A 121 20.19 -7.52 -3.81
N ARG A 122 20.78 -8.67 -3.44
CA ARG A 122 21.12 -9.74 -4.38
C ARG A 122 19.90 -10.30 -5.11
N ARG A 123 18.79 -10.53 -4.40
CA ARG A 123 17.53 -11.02 -5.00
C ARG A 123 16.97 -10.03 -6.02
N LEU A 124 16.91 -8.75 -5.63
CA LEU A 124 16.42 -7.68 -6.50
C LEU A 124 17.37 -7.45 -7.69
N TRP A 125 18.68 -7.59 -7.50
CA TRP A 125 19.68 -7.49 -8.56
C TRP A 125 19.44 -8.56 -9.64
N ILE A 126 19.29 -9.82 -9.25
CA ILE A 126 19.03 -10.92 -10.18
C ILE A 126 17.73 -10.67 -10.96
N LEU A 127 16.66 -10.25 -10.26
CA LEU A 127 15.39 -9.90 -10.90
C LEU A 127 15.56 -8.77 -11.93
N SER A 128 16.31 -7.72 -11.58
CA SER A 128 16.51 -6.53 -12.44
C SER A 128 17.25 -6.82 -13.75
N ASN A 129 18.08 -7.86 -13.78
CA ASN A 129 18.87 -8.26 -14.94
C ASN A 129 18.13 -9.23 -15.88
N ILE A 130 16.95 -9.73 -15.49
CA ILE A 130 16.15 -10.61 -16.34
C ILE A 130 15.14 -9.74 -17.09
N ASP A 131 15.47 -9.38 -18.33
CA ASP A 131 14.67 -8.48 -19.18
C ASP A 131 13.19 -8.84 -19.21
N ARG A 132 12.90 -10.12 -19.42
CA ARG A 132 11.51 -10.60 -19.50
C ARG A 132 10.73 -10.18 -18.26
N LEU A 133 11.27 -10.39 -17.05
CA LEU A 133 10.59 -10.06 -15.79
C LEU A 133 10.65 -8.55 -15.48
N PHE A 134 11.75 -7.90 -15.80
CA PHE A 134 11.97 -6.49 -15.49
C PHE A 134 10.95 -5.58 -16.18
N PHE A 135 10.75 -5.72 -17.49
CA PHE A 135 9.91 -4.77 -18.23
C PHE A 135 8.45 -4.76 -17.76
N PRO A 136 7.74 -5.90 -17.66
CA PRO A 136 6.34 -5.89 -17.21
C PRO A 136 6.20 -5.41 -15.77
N ILE A 137 7.14 -5.77 -14.88
CA ILE A 137 7.12 -5.35 -13.48
C ILE A 137 7.33 -3.84 -13.34
N VAL A 138 8.23 -3.23 -14.13
CA VAL A 138 8.49 -1.77 -14.07
C VAL A 138 7.45 -0.96 -14.84
N LEU A 139 6.96 -1.48 -15.97
CA LEU A 139 6.00 -0.77 -16.81
C LEU A 139 4.63 -0.63 -16.13
N TYR A 140 4.21 -1.61 -15.34
CA TYR A 140 2.94 -1.58 -14.63
C TYR A 140 2.77 -0.36 -13.67
N PRO A 141 3.67 -0.08 -12.71
CA PRO A 141 3.56 1.09 -11.84
C PRO A 141 3.71 2.42 -12.61
N LEU A 142 4.52 2.46 -13.68
CA LEU A 142 4.60 3.63 -14.55
C LEU A 142 3.28 3.88 -15.29
N TYR A 143 2.66 2.82 -15.80
CA TYR A 143 1.34 2.90 -16.40
C TYR A 143 0.30 3.40 -15.40
N LEU A 144 0.33 2.94 -14.14
CA LEU A 144 -0.59 3.46 -13.12
C LEU A 144 -0.41 4.97 -12.86
N ALA A 145 0.80 5.51 -13.03
CA ALA A 145 1.02 6.94 -12.88
C ALA A 145 0.49 7.76 -14.08
N VAL A 146 0.33 7.15 -15.25
CA VAL A 146 -0.14 7.80 -16.48
C VAL A 146 -1.63 7.52 -16.77
N GLY A 147 -2.12 6.32 -16.51
CA GLY A 147 -3.46 5.88 -16.89
C GLY A 147 -3.66 5.73 -18.41
N PRO A 148 -4.91 5.55 -18.88
CA PRO A 148 -6.17 5.53 -18.11
C PRO A 148 -6.33 4.24 -17.28
N TRP A 149 -6.95 4.34 -16.12
CA TRP A 149 -7.15 3.19 -15.23
C TRP A 149 -8.31 2.31 -15.65
N SER A 150 -9.40 2.97 -16.03
CA SER A 150 -10.63 2.33 -16.46
C SER A 150 -11.49 3.31 -17.25
N VAL A 151 -12.21 2.78 -18.24
CA VAL A 151 -13.24 3.49 -19.00
C VAL A 151 -14.55 2.76 -18.76
N GLY A 152 -15.59 3.48 -18.35
CA GLY A 152 -16.90 2.86 -18.18
C GLY A 152 -17.97 3.82 -17.70
N GLU A 153 -19.15 3.29 -17.46
CA GLU A 153 -20.30 4.05 -16.98
C GLU A 153 -20.15 4.31 -15.47
N LEU A 154 -19.78 5.54 -15.12
CA LEU A 154 -19.49 5.92 -13.73
C LEU A 154 -20.73 6.46 -13.02
N ILE A 155 -21.66 7.00 -13.80
CA ILE A 155 -22.96 7.52 -13.41
C ILE A 155 -23.94 6.97 -14.45
N GLU A 156 -25.16 6.62 -14.05
CA GLU A 156 -26.20 6.13 -14.97
C GLU A 156 -26.31 7.03 -16.21
N GLY A 157 -26.11 6.43 -17.39
CA GLY A 157 -26.14 7.09 -18.69
C GLY A 157 -24.85 7.82 -19.11
N PHE A 158 -23.83 7.93 -18.25
CA PHE A 158 -22.61 8.69 -18.53
C PHE A 158 -21.34 7.84 -18.46
N THR A 159 -20.70 7.69 -19.62
CA THR A 159 -19.35 7.12 -19.71
C THR A 159 -18.31 8.12 -19.25
N GLY A 160 -17.38 7.66 -18.41
CA GLY A 160 -16.24 8.42 -17.95
C GLY A 160 -14.94 7.63 -18.00
N VAL A 161 -13.83 8.35 -17.87
CA VAL A 161 -12.48 7.79 -17.82
C VAL A 161 -11.83 8.14 -16.50
N ILE A 162 -11.36 7.13 -15.78
CA ILE A 162 -10.68 7.27 -14.49
C ILE A 162 -9.18 7.38 -14.74
N PHE A 163 -8.56 8.42 -14.20
CA PHE A 163 -7.11 8.55 -14.06
C PHE A 163 -6.73 8.62 -12.58
N ILE A 164 -5.43 8.48 -12.31
CA ILE A 164 -4.88 8.69 -10.97
C ILE A 164 -5.13 10.12 -10.47
N TRP A 165 -5.05 11.13 -11.35
CA TRP A 165 -5.20 12.54 -10.98
C TRP A 165 -6.67 13.02 -10.92
N GLY A 166 -7.60 12.27 -11.51
CA GLY A 166 -9.01 12.63 -11.50
C GLY A 166 -9.83 11.84 -12.51
N ILE A 167 -11.11 12.18 -12.57
CA ILE A 167 -12.10 11.47 -13.38
C ILE A 167 -12.68 12.45 -14.40
N PHE A 168 -12.74 12.04 -15.67
CA PHE A 168 -13.41 12.80 -16.72
C PHE A 168 -14.77 12.18 -17.02
N ILE A 169 -15.84 12.96 -16.89
CA ILE A 169 -17.21 12.53 -17.18
C ILE A 169 -17.82 13.54 -18.14
N ASN A 170 -18.20 13.11 -19.34
CA ASN A 170 -18.88 13.94 -20.35
C ASN A 170 -18.23 15.34 -20.55
N GLY A 171 -16.90 15.41 -20.66
CA GLY A 171 -16.15 16.66 -20.85
C GLY A 171 -15.87 17.46 -19.57
N THR A 172 -16.41 17.05 -18.42
CA THR A 172 -16.16 17.70 -17.12
C THR A 172 -15.06 16.96 -16.34
N TYR A 173 -14.12 17.72 -15.77
CA TYR A 173 -13.04 17.19 -14.94
C TYR A 173 -13.41 17.24 -13.45
N LEU A 174 -13.40 16.08 -12.79
CA LEU A 174 -13.55 15.95 -11.35
C LEU A 174 -12.19 15.61 -10.73
N PRO A 175 -11.58 16.52 -9.94
CA PRO A 175 -10.32 16.24 -9.29
C PRO A 175 -10.46 15.10 -8.27
N GLY A 176 -9.62 14.08 -8.40
CA GLY A 176 -9.67 12.88 -7.57
C GLY A 176 -8.51 12.84 -6.58
N SER A 177 -8.80 12.96 -5.28
CA SER A 177 -7.81 12.69 -4.22
C SER A 177 -7.81 11.21 -3.80
N PHE A 178 -8.99 10.58 -3.82
CA PHE A 178 -9.16 9.18 -3.39
C PHE A 178 -8.56 8.17 -4.38
N THR A 179 -8.46 8.52 -5.66
CA THR A 179 -7.78 7.73 -6.70
C THR A 179 -6.32 7.50 -6.33
N TYR A 180 -5.63 8.48 -5.71
CA TYR A 180 -4.27 8.30 -5.19
C TYR A 180 -4.19 7.27 -4.06
N GLY A 181 -5.12 7.30 -3.12
CA GLY A 181 -5.19 6.31 -2.05
C GLY A 181 -5.43 4.90 -2.61
N TYR A 182 -6.29 4.79 -3.61
CA TYR A 182 -6.51 3.53 -4.31
C TYR A 182 -5.22 3.04 -5.00
N GLY A 183 -4.55 3.91 -5.74
CA GLY A 183 -3.28 3.57 -6.42
C GLY A 183 -2.20 3.14 -5.44
N PHE A 184 -2.12 3.80 -4.28
CA PHE A 184 -1.20 3.43 -3.22
C PHE A 184 -1.49 2.02 -2.70
N LEU A 185 -2.75 1.70 -2.38
CA LEU A 185 -3.14 0.36 -1.96
C LEU A 185 -2.86 -0.68 -3.05
N GLN A 186 -3.10 -0.34 -4.31
CA GLN A 186 -2.76 -1.20 -5.44
C GLN A 186 -1.26 -1.47 -5.48
N LEU A 187 -0.39 -0.46 -5.41
CA LEU A 187 1.07 -0.66 -5.41
C LEU A 187 1.55 -1.43 -4.16
N PHE A 188 0.97 -1.14 -3.00
CA PHE A 188 1.40 -1.77 -1.75
C PHE A 188 0.97 -3.23 -1.64
N LEU A 189 -0.28 -3.55 -1.99
CA LEU A 189 -0.84 -4.92 -1.85
C LEU A 189 -0.51 -5.82 -3.03
N PHE A 190 -0.30 -5.25 -4.22
CA PHE A 190 0.03 -6.01 -5.43
C PHE A 190 1.51 -5.93 -5.77
N GLN A 191 1.98 -4.73 -6.11
CA GLN A 191 3.29 -4.53 -6.74
C GLN A 191 4.44 -4.89 -5.79
N GLY A 192 4.36 -4.46 -4.53
CA GLY A 192 5.35 -4.80 -3.50
C GLY A 192 5.50 -6.32 -3.34
N PRO A 193 4.43 -7.04 -2.96
CA PRO A 193 4.47 -8.50 -2.84
C PRO A 193 4.90 -9.21 -4.12
N LEU A 194 4.46 -8.75 -5.30
CA LEU A 194 4.85 -9.34 -6.58
C LEU A 194 6.37 -9.24 -6.80
N ILE A 195 6.99 -8.08 -6.58
CA ILE A 195 8.45 -7.91 -6.69
C ILE A 195 9.18 -8.83 -5.71
N ILE A 196 8.72 -8.89 -4.46
CA ILE A 196 9.38 -9.68 -3.40
C ILE A 196 9.30 -11.16 -3.71
N PHE A 197 8.12 -11.68 -4.06
CA PHE A 197 7.92 -13.10 -4.31
C PHE A 197 8.58 -13.54 -5.61
N THR A 198 8.53 -12.73 -6.67
CA THR A 198 9.26 -13.05 -7.92
C THR A 198 10.77 -13.07 -7.69
N ALA A 199 11.33 -12.08 -6.99
CA ALA A 199 12.75 -12.05 -6.66
C ALA A 199 13.17 -13.24 -5.80
N TYR A 200 12.34 -13.61 -4.81
CA TYR A 200 12.58 -14.77 -3.96
C TYR A 200 12.53 -16.10 -4.73
N SER A 201 11.53 -16.30 -5.58
CA SER A 201 11.38 -17.55 -6.33
C SER A 201 12.50 -17.73 -7.37
N VAL A 202 12.95 -16.65 -8.02
CA VAL A 202 14.12 -16.69 -8.92
C VAL A 202 15.39 -17.06 -8.15
N ASP A 203 15.60 -16.46 -6.98
CA ASP A 203 16.74 -16.77 -6.11
C ASP A 203 16.74 -18.21 -5.62
N LYS A 204 15.57 -18.70 -5.19
CA LYS A 204 15.36 -20.09 -4.78
C LYS A 204 15.65 -21.05 -5.93
N ARG A 205 15.27 -20.76 -7.19
CA ARG A 205 15.62 -21.63 -8.33
C ARG A 205 17.12 -21.66 -8.63
N LEU A 206 17.83 -20.57 -8.35
CA LEU A 206 19.27 -20.46 -8.59
C LEU A 206 20.11 -21.23 -7.55
N PHE A 207 19.79 -21.05 -6.27
CA PHE A 207 20.54 -21.64 -5.14
C PHE A 207 19.84 -22.83 -4.47
N GLY A 208 18.63 -23.18 -4.92
CA GLY A 208 17.85 -24.31 -4.47
C GLY A 208 18.44 -25.63 -4.96
N LYS A 209 19.58 -25.98 -4.39
CA LYS A 209 20.12 -27.34 -4.36
C LYS A 209 20.56 -27.66 -2.95
N ARG A 210 19.66 -28.28 -2.19
CA ARG A 210 20.03 -29.33 -1.25
C ARG A 210 19.12 -30.51 -1.53
N VAL A 211 19.72 -31.57 -2.09
CA VAL A 211 19.10 -32.88 -2.31
C VAL A 211 18.84 -33.46 -0.92
N ILE A 212 17.72 -33.08 -0.31
CA ILE A 212 17.16 -33.82 0.81
C ILE A 212 16.12 -34.75 0.18
N ARG A 213 16.32 -36.06 0.36
CA ARG A 213 15.38 -37.09 -0.09
C ARG A 213 14.10 -36.92 0.73
N HIS A 214 13.18 -36.11 0.22
CA HIS A 214 11.91 -35.84 0.88
C HIS A 214 10.88 -36.91 0.53
N ASN A 215 10.08 -37.32 1.52
CA ASN A 215 8.92 -38.17 1.32
C ASN A 215 7.89 -37.46 0.40
N LYS A 216 7.01 -38.23 -0.26
CA LYS A 216 5.99 -37.69 -1.19
C LYS A 216 5.16 -36.55 -0.57
N ILE A 217 4.79 -36.69 0.71
CA ILE A 217 4.02 -35.67 1.46
C ILE A 217 4.82 -34.39 1.64
N THR A 218 6.08 -34.49 2.08
CA THR A 218 6.94 -33.31 2.28
C THR A 218 7.20 -32.58 0.97
N LYS A 219 7.36 -33.29 -0.15
CA LYS A 219 7.48 -32.70 -1.49
C LYS A 219 6.19 -31.96 -1.90
N CYS A 220 5.01 -32.53 -1.61
CA CYS A 220 3.73 -31.89 -1.87
C CYS A 220 3.57 -30.60 -1.05
N VAL A 221 3.86 -30.64 0.26
CA VAL A 221 3.77 -29.48 1.16
C VAL A 221 4.74 -28.37 0.73
N LEU A 222 5.99 -28.73 0.40
CA LEU A 222 6.99 -27.77 -0.10
C LEU A 222 6.55 -27.11 -1.42
N CYS A 223 5.92 -27.88 -2.30
CA CYS A 223 5.36 -27.39 -3.56
C CYS A 223 4.22 -26.40 -3.32
N LEU A 224 3.32 -26.72 -2.39
CA LEU A 224 2.20 -25.86 -2.03
C LEU A 224 2.66 -24.56 -1.38
N ILE A 225 3.62 -24.62 -0.45
CA ILE A 225 4.24 -23.44 0.18
C ILE A 225 4.92 -22.54 -0.86
N GLU A 226 5.47 -23.12 -1.93
CA GLU A 226 6.13 -22.35 -2.99
C GLU A 226 5.15 -21.57 -3.86
N TYR A 227 3.97 -22.11 -4.11
CA TYR A 227 2.94 -21.44 -4.93
C TYR A 227 1.98 -20.57 -4.13
N PHE A 228 1.88 -20.80 -2.82
CA PHE A 228 1.00 -20.04 -1.92
C PHE A 228 1.14 -18.51 -2.04
N PRO A 229 2.35 -17.91 -2.14
CA PRO A 229 2.49 -16.46 -2.24
C PRO A 229 1.87 -15.87 -3.51
N PHE A 230 2.04 -16.54 -4.66
CA PHE A 230 1.42 -16.12 -5.93
C PHE A 230 -0.10 -16.30 -5.90
N LEU A 231 -0.58 -17.39 -5.31
CA LEU A 231 -2.01 -17.62 -5.13
C LEU A 231 -2.64 -16.55 -4.23
N PHE A 232 -1.97 -16.17 -3.14
CA PHE A 232 -2.44 -15.11 -2.25
C PHE A 232 -2.58 -13.77 -2.97
N ILE A 233 -1.57 -13.37 -3.75
CA ILE A 233 -1.65 -12.15 -4.58
C ILE A 233 -2.83 -12.25 -5.56
N PHE A 234 -2.96 -13.39 -6.25
CA PHE A 234 -4.01 -13.60 -7.23
C PHE A 234 -5.41 -13.46 -6.62
N VAL A 235 -5.65 -14.12 -5.49
CA VAL A 235 -6.95 -14.05 -4.78
C VAL A 235 -7.22 -12.63 -4.28
N SER A 236 -6.21 -11.94 -3.75
CA SER A 236 -6.35 -10.53 -3.33
C SER A 236 -6.75 -9.63 -4.50
N GLN A 237 -6.13 -9.80 -5.68
CA GLN A 237 -6.49 -9.02 -6.88
C GLN A 237 -7.86 -9.40 -7.43
N LEU A 238 -8.25 -10.67 -7.35
CA LEU A 238 -9.58 -11.13 -7.76
C LEU A 238 -10.67 -10.50 -6.88
N SER A 239 -10.46 -10.47 -5.57
CA SER A 239 -11.36 -9.82 -4.62
C SER A 239 -11.52 -8.33 -4.91
N MET A 240 -10.41 -7.60 -5.11
CA MET A 240 -10.45 -6.18 -5.47
C MET A 240 -11.13 -5.93 -6.82
N THR A 241 -10.95 -6.83 -7.78
CA THR A 241 -11.62 -6.75 -9.09
C THR A 241 -13.12 -7.00 -8.97
N TYR A 242 -13.53 -7.94 -8.11
CA TYR A 242 -14.93 -8.21 -7.83
C TYR A 242 -15.63 -7.01 -7.15
N THR A 243 -14.98 -6.39 -6.16
CA THR A 243 -15.52 -5.17 -5.53
C THR A 243 -15.61 -4.02 -6.53
N PHE A 244 -14.62 -3.87 -7.41
CA PHE A 244 -14.65 -2.86 -8.47
C PHE A 244 -15.76 -3.12 -9.50
N TRP A 245 -15.99 -4.38 -9.85
CA TRP A 245 -17.08 -4.79 -10.72
C TRP A 245 -18.45 -4.45 -10.11
N LEU A 246 -18.63 -4.70 -8.82
CA LEU A 246 -19.86 -4.37 -8.10
C LEU A 246 -20.15 -2.85 -8.11
N ALA A 247 -19.10 -2.03 -8.08
CA ALA A 247 -19.22 -0.57 -8.01
C ALA A 247 -19.40 0.10 -9.38
N TYR A 248 -18.76 -0.41 -10.43
CA TYR A 248 -18.68 0.28 -11.73
C TYR A 248 -19.13 -0.57 -12.93
N GLY A 249 -19.61 -1.79 -12.69
CA GLY A 249 -20.14 -2.68 -13.73
C GLY A 249 -19.09 -3.37 -14.60
N THR A 250 -19.58 -4.10 -15.61
CA THR A 250 -18.77 -4.94 -16.52
C THR A 250 -17.87 -4.13 -17.43
N MET A 251 -18.38 -3.03 -18.00
CA MET A 251 -17.63 -2.19 -18.94
C MET A 251 -16.34 -1.66 -18.31
N SER A 252 -16.44 -1.14 -17.09
CA SER A 252 -15.32 -0.58 -16.34
C SER A 252 -14.24 -1.61 -16.02
N VAL A 253 -14.62 -2.87 -15.78
CA VAL A 253 -13.65 -3.95 -15.55
C VAL A 253 -12.96 -4.35 -16.85
N LEU A 254 -13.73 -4.54 -17.93
CA LEU A 254 -13.22 -5.02 -19.21
C LEU A 254 -12.30 -3.99 -19.88
N LEU A 255 -12.67 -2.72 -19.82
CA LEU A 255 -11.87 -1.59 -20.27
C LEU A 255 -11.03 -0.99 -19.12
N GLY A 256 -10.77 -1.78 -18.08
CA GLY A 256 -9.96 -1.42 -16.93
C GLY A 256 -8.62 -2.14 -16.89
N PRO A 257 -7.61 -1.69 -17.66
CA PRO A 257 -6.25 -2.25 -17.62
C PRO A 257 -5.72 -2.37 -16.18
N MET A 258 -6.08 -1.42 -15.32
CA MET A 258 -5.72 -1.42 -13.91
C MET A 258 -6.09 -2.72 -13.17
N ARG A 259 -7.18 -3.40 -13.55
CA ARG A 259 -7.70 -4.59 -12.86
C ARG A 259 -7.30 -5.89 -13.51
N ILE A 260 -7.41 -5.95 -14.84
CA ILE A 260 -7.12 -7.17 -15.58
C ILE A 260 -5.60 -7.41 -15.65
N TRP A 261 -4.80 -6.34 -15.79
CA TRP A 261 -3.35 -6.50 -15.93
C TRP A 261 -2.67 -7.10 -14.70
N PRO A 262 -3.01 -6.76 -13.45
CA PRO A 262 -2.47 -7.43 -12.27
C PRO A 262 -2.69 -8.95 -12.26
N LEU A 263 -3.89 -9.39 -12.63
CA LEU A 263 -4.23 -10.81 -12.72
C LEU A 263 -3.36 -11.49 -13.78
N ALA A 264 -3.30 -10.90 -14.98
CA ALA A 264 -2.48 -11.39 -16.08
C ALA A 264 -0.98 -11.39 -15.71
N LEU A 265 -0.49 -10.33 -15.08
CA LEU A 265 0.90 -10.16 -14.67
C LEU A 265 1.29 -11.17 -13.59
N THR A 266 0.40 -11.51 -12.66
CA THR A 266 0.66 -12.55 -11.64
C THR A 266 0.85 -13.91 -12.28
N ILE A 267 -0.07 -14.31 -13.17
CA ILE A 267 -0.01 -15.59 -13.90
C ILE A 267 1.23 -15.61 -14.79
N TRP A 268 1.48 -14.51 -15.51
CA TRP A 268 2.62 -14.36 -16.39
C TRP A 268 3.95 -14.43 -15.63
N ALA A 269 4.07 -13.75 -14.48
CA ALA A 269 5.26 -13.79 -13.65
C ALA A 269 5.50 -15.20 -13.09
N TRP A 270 4.46 -15.86 -12.59
CA TRP A 270 4.52 -17.24 -12.12
C TRP A 270 4.98 -18.20 -13.23
N PHE A 271 4.37 -18.11 -14.43
CA PHE A 271 4.75 -18.92 -15.57
C PHE A 271 6.20 -18.69 -15.99
N ASN A 272 6.63 -17.43 -16.10
CA ASN A 272 8.01 -17.12 -16.50
C ASN A 272 9.03 -17.58 -15.46
N VAL A 273 8.74 -17.43 -14.16
CA VAL A 273 9.62 -17.91 -13.10
C VAL A 273 9.78 -19.42 -13.14
N ASN A 274 8.75 -20.19 -13.52
CA ASN A 274 8.82 -21.66 -13.59
C ASN A 274 9.42 -22.17 -14.91
N SER A 275 9.02 -21.60 -16.04
CA SER A 275 9.39 -22.07 -17.38
C SER A 275 10.78 -21.62 -17.83
N MET A 276 11.41 -20.65 -17.17
CA MET A 276 12.70 -20.12 -17.60
C MET A 276 13.84 -21.13 -17.39
N PRO A 277 14.76 -21.31 -18.37
CA PRO A 277 15.90 -22.21 -18.23
C PRO A 277 16.91 -21.65 -17.22
N LEU A 278 17.44 -22.53 -16.37
CA LEU A 278 18.41 -22.19 -15.32
C LEU A 278 19.67 -21.51 -15.87
N ALA A 279 20.06 -21.80 -17.12
CA ALA A 279 21.20 -21.16 -17.77
C ALA A 279 21.05 -19.64 -17.88
N LYS A 280 19.84 -19.14 -18.22
CA LYS A 280 19.56 -17.71 -18.33
C LYS A 280 19.58 -17.01 -16.97
N ILE A 281 19.00 -17.66 -15.95
CA ILE A 281 19.01 -17.16 -14.56
C ILE A 281 20.44 -17.10 -14.04
N ARG A 282 21.25 -18.14 -14.29
CA ARG A 282 22.67 -18.16 -13.93
C ARG A 282 23.44 -17.06 -14.63
N SER A 283 23.23 -16.86 -15.94
CA SER A 283 23.86 -15.76 -16.69
C SER A 283 23.61 -14.41 -16.03
N ALA A 284 22.36 -14.12 -15.63
CA ALA A 284 21.98 -12.89 -14.94
C ALA A 284 22.61 -12.75 -13.54
N ALA A 285 22.94 -13.87 -12.89
CA ALA A 285 23.58 -13.91 -11.58
C ALA A 285 25.12 -13.95 -11.64
N THR A 286 25.73 -14.31 -12.78
CA THR A 286 27.19 -14.45 -12.90
C THR A 286 27.94 -13.16 -12.60
N THR A 287 27.36 -12.00 -12.92
CA THR A 287 27.95 -10.72 -12.55
C THR A 287 28.06 -10.55 -11.05
N TRP A 288 27.03 -10.97 -10.30
CA TRP A 288 27.04 -10.90 -8.84
C TRP A 288 28.02 -11.91 -8.23
N THR A 289 28.08 -13.15 -8.73
CA THR A 289 29.01 -14.17 -8.20
C THR A 289 30.47 -13.78 -8.43
N ARG A 290 30.82 -13.28 -9.62
CA ARG A 290 32.18 -12.78 -9.89
C ARG A 290 32.57 -11.61 -8.98
N ALA A 291 31.62 -10.76 -8.61
CA ALA A 291 31.87 -9.65 -7.71
C ALA A 291 32.20 -10.12 -6.28
N LEU A 292 31.61 -11.24 -5.84
CA LEU A 292 31.92 -11.86 -4.56
C LEU A 292 33.35 -12.45 -4.55
N ASP A 293 33.75 -13.12 -5.64
CA ASP A 293 35.09 -13.74 -5.75
C ASP A 293 36.21 -12.69 -5.76
N VAL A 294 36.00 -11.55 -6.43
CA VAL A 294 36.95 -10.42 -6.46
C VAL A 294 37.02 -9.69 -5.11
N GLY A 295 35.89 -9.52 -4.42
CA GLY A 295 35.88 -8.93 -3.09
C GLY A 295 36.63 -9.76 -2.04
N HIS A 296 36.65 -11.09 -2.20
CA HIS A 296 37.33 -11.99 -1.26
C HIS A 296 38.86 -12.07 -1.48
N SER A 297 39.32 -11.80 -2.71
CA SER A 297 40.76 -11.75 -3.04
C SER A 297 41.41 -10.43 -2.61
N MET A 298 40.68 -9.31 -2.60
CA MET A 298 41.20 -8.03 -2.09
C MET A 298 41.26 -7.94 -0.56
N THR A 299 40.42 -8.67 0.17
CA THR A 299 40.48 -8.68 1.65
C THR A 299 41.63 -9.52 2.20
N PHE A 300 42.17 -10.46 1.42
CA PHE A 300 43.33 -11.26 1.81
C PHE A 300 44.68 -10.59 1.51
N SER A 301 44.68 -9.47 0.76
CA SER A 301 45.88 -8.69 0.41
C SER A 301 46.05 -7.42 1.25
N SER A 302 45.55 -7.41 2.49
CA SER A 302 45.92 -6.38 3.47
C SER A 302 47.24 -6.80 4.14
N PRO A 303 48.36 -6.09 3.93
CA PRO A 303 49.61 -6.41 4.60
C PRO A 303 49.46 -6.14 6.10
N VAL A 304 50.00 -7.07 6.87
CA VAL A 304 50.29 -6.94 8.31
C VAL A 304 51.10 -5.66 8.49
N ALA A 305 50.61 -4.75 9.34
CA ALA A 305 51.38 -3.66 9.92
C ALA A 305 51.62 -3.99 11.40
#